data_AF-A0A5R2N3S3-F1
#
_entry.id   AF-A0A5R2N3S3-F1
#
_cell.length_a   1.000
_cell.length_b   1.000
_cell.length_c   1.000
_cell.angle_alpha   90.00
_cell.angle_beta   90.00
_cell.angle_gamma   90.00
#
_symmetry.space_group_name_H-M   'P 1'
#
loop_
_entity.id
_entity.type
_entity.pdbx_description
1 polymer ?
#
loop_
_entity_poly.entity_id
_entity_poly.type
_entity_poly.pdbx_seq_one_letter_code
_entity_poly.pdbx_strand_id
1 'polypeptide(L)'
;REVDFEIVSEPMLSLFSFRHKAASDTDADEHNLRLVNAINDDGRIYLTQTKVDGRVAIRFQVGQFDATAEDVDAAFTAITEIARAVA
;
A
#
# COMPACT_ATOMS: atom_id res chain seq x y z
N ARG A 1 -13.86 -1.16 -4.87
CA ARG A 1 -13.29 0.21 -4.88
C ARG A 1 -13.13 0.62 -3.43
N GLU A 2 -11.92 1.01 -3.03
CA GLU A 2 -11.60 1.41 -1.67
C GLU A 2 -11.50 2.94 -1.61
N VAL A 3 -12.43 3.59 -0.92
CA VAL A 3 -12.54 5.08 -0.93
C VAL A 3 -11.46 5.77 -0.11
N ASP A 4 -10.83 5.05 0.82
CA ASP A 4 -9.79 5.55 1.70
C ASP A 4 -8.38 5.40 1.10
N PHE A 5 -8.28 4.93 -0.15
CA PHE A 5 -7.01 4.79 -0.86
C PHE A 5 -6.94 5.73 -2.05
N GLU A 6 -5.76 6.30 -2.26
CA GLU A 6 -5.45 7.17 -3.39
C GLU A 6 -4.17 6.68 -4.08
N ILE A 7 -4.20 6.52 -5.40
CA ILE A 7 -2.99 6.33 -6.21
C ILE A 7 -2.36 7.71 -6.40
N VAL A 8 -1.13 7.88 -5.95
CA VAL A 8 -0.42 9.18 -5.91
C VAL A 8 0.66 9.31 -6.98
N SER A 9 0.85 8.29 -7.81
CA SER A 9 1.77 8.33 -8.95
C SER A 9 1.04 7.95 -10.23
N GLU A 10 1.48 8.48 -11.37
CA GLU A 10 1.08 7.93 -12.67
C GLU A 10 1.56 6.46 -12.77
N PRO A 11 0.67 5.47 -12.99
CA PRO A 11 1.08 4.07 -13.09
C PRO A 11 1.98 3.85 -14.31
N MET A 12 3.12 3.19 -14.10
CA MET A 12 4.01 2.77 -15.19
C MET A 12 4.08 1.24 -15.22
N LEU A 13 3.45 0.64 -16.23
CA LEU A 13 3.19 -0.80 -16.29
C LEU A 13 2.43 -1.25 -15.04
N SER A 14 3.00 -2.17 -14.26
CA SER A 14 2.43 -2.72 -13.01
C SER A 14 2.95 -2.03 -11.74
N LEU A 15 3.73 -0.95 -11.88
CA LEU A 15 4.28 -0.20 -10.76
C LEU A 15 3.47 1.07 -10.52
N PHE A 16 3.00 1.22 -9.29
CA PHE A 16 2.33 2.43 -8.83
C PHE A 16 2.55 2.65 -7.33
N SER A 17 2.39 3.89 -6.87
CA SER A 17 2.43 4.24 -5.46
C SER A 17 1.06 4.72 -5.00
N PHE A 18 0.67 4.32 -3.80
CA PHE A 18 -0.60 4.68 -3.20
C PHE A 18 -0.41 5.17 -1.76
N ARG A 19 -1.46 5.81 -1.24
CA ARG A 19 -1.58 6.20 0.16
C ARG A 19 -2.93 5.77 0.71
N HIS A 20 -2.95 5.44 1.99
CA HIS A 20 -4.18 5.30 2.76
C HIS A 20 -4.47 6.60 3.52
N LYS A 21 -5.74 6.97 3.59
CA LYS A 21 -6.25 8.09 4.36
C LYS A 21 -6.02 7.84 5.85
N ALA A 22 -5.42 8.81 6.53
CA ALA A 22 -5.26 8.78 7.98
C ALA A 22 -6.51 9.35 8.67
N ALA A 23 -6.74 8.95 9.92
CA ALA A 23 -7.67 9.64 10.81
C ALA A 23 -7.29 11.12 10.96
N SER A 24 -8.27 12.00 11.23
CA SER A 24 -8.08 13.46 11.22
C SER A 24 -6.98 13.97 12.15
N ASP A 25 -6.71 13.27 13.25
CA ASP A 25 -5.72 13.65 14.27
C ASP A 25 -4.39 12.88 14.13
N THR A 26 -4.16 12.21 13.00
CA THR A 26 -2.95 11.40 12.75
C THR A 26 -2.14 11.98 11.60
N ASP A 27 -0.81 12.05 11.78
CA ASP A 27 0.09 12.43 10.69
C ASP A 27 0.01 11.41 9.55
N ALA A 28 -0.26 11.90 8.34
CA ALA A 28 -0.53 11.03 7.20
C ALA A 28 0.72 10.28 6.72
N ASP A 29 1.92 10.81 6.92
CA ASP A 29 3.16 10.14 6.54
C ASP A 29 3.51 9.05 7.57
N GLU A 30 3.40 9.35 8.86
CA GLU A 30 3.53 8.36 9.94
C GLU A 30 2.52 7.22 9.78
N HIS A 31 1.26 7.54 9.45
CA HIS A 31 0.22 6.55 9.16
C HIS A 31 0.64 5.57 8.06
N ASN A 32 1.13 6.09 6.92
CA ASN A 32 1.51 5.25 5.80
C ASN A 32 2.81 4.46 6.06
N LEU A 33 3.73 4.98 6.90
CA LEU A 33 4.88 4.20 7.40
C LEU A 33 4.44 3.06 8.33
N ARG A 34 3.50 3.31 9.25
CA ARG A 34 2.96 2.25 10.12
C ARG A 34 2.23 1.20 9.29
N LEU A 35 1.44 1.61 8.29
CA LEU A 35 0.73 0.70 7.42
C LEU A 35 1.67 -0.22 6.63
N VAL A 36 2.70 0.32 5.96
CA VAL A 36 3.64 -0.54 5.22
C VAL A 36 4.40 -1.49 6.13
N ASN A 37 4.76 -1.06 7.35
CA ASN A 37 5.39 -1.93 8.33
C ASN A 37 4.44 -3.04 8.78
N ALA A 38 3.19 -2.71 9.12
CA ALA A 38 2.19 -3.71 9.51
C ALA A 38 1.89 -4.71 8.39
N ILE A 39 1.87 -4.27 7.12
CA ILE A 39 1.75 -5.16 5.95
C ILE A 39 2.93 -6.14 5.88
N ASN A 40 4.15 -5.64 6.06
CA ASN A 40 5.34 -6.47 6.00
C ASN A 40 5.45 -7.41 7.22
N ASP A 41 5.01 -6.97 8.40
CA ASP A 41 5.01 -7.76 9.64
C ASP A 41 3.96 -8.88 9.63
N ASP A 42 2.84 -8.68 8.93
CA ASP A 42 1.82 -9.71 8.67
C ASP A 42 2.36 -10.87 7.79
N GLY A 43 3.33 -10.57 6.92
CA GLY A 43 4.14 -11.58 6.23
C GLY A 43 3.50 -12.24 5.01
N ARG A 44 2.25 -11.92 4.65
CA ARG A 44 1.62 -12.43 3.41
C ARG A 44 2.22 -11.84 2.14
N ILE A 45 2.63 -10.58 2.18
CA ILE A 45 3.26 -9.86 1.06
C ILE A 45 4.38 -8.96 1.59
N TYR A 46 5.23 -8.48 0.69
CA TYR A 46 6.27 -7.51 1.02
C TYR A 46 6.18 -6.28 0.11
N LEU A 47 6.07 -5.09 0.70
CA LEU A 47 6.00 -3.81 0.02
C LEU A 47 7.10 -2.87 0.49
N THR A 48 7.47 -1.94 -0.39
CA THR A 48 8.44 -0.89 -0.07
C THR A 48 7.75 0.46 -0.03
N GLN A 49 8.30 1.38 0.74
CA GLN A 49 7.91 2.78 0.76
C GLN A 49 8.77 3.62 -0.19
N THR A 50 8.24 4.78 -0.58
CA THR A 50 8.95 5.81 -1.34
C THR A 50 8.46 7.19 -0.92
N LYS A 51 8.99 8.25 -1.54
CA LYS A 51 8.45 9.61 -1.44
C LYS A 51 7.93 10.07 -2.79
N VAL A 52 6.68 10.53 -2.83
CA VAL A 52 6.08 11.21 -3.99
C VAL A 52 5.73 12.62 -3.54
N ASP A 53 6.21 13.61 -4.29
CA ASP A 53 6.07 15.04 -3.96
C ASP A 53 6.48 15.38 -2.52
N GLY A 54 7.55 14.73 -2.05
CA GLY A 54 8.11 14.92 -0.71
C GLY A 54 7.38 14.17 0.40
N ARG A 55 6.27 13.49 0.11
CA ARG A 55 5.43 12.79 1.10
C ARG A 55 5.55 11.27 0.99
N VAL A 56 5.42 10.55 2.11
CA VAL A 56 5.52 9.08 2.14
C VAL A 56 4.42 8.42 1.29
N ALA A 57 4.77 7.43 0.49
CA ALA A 57 3.82 6.59 -0.24
C ALA A 57 4.27 5.12 -0.20
N ILE A 58 3.30 4.20 -0.33
CA ILE A 58 3.57 2.76 -0.42
C ILE A 58 3.64 2.40 -1.90
N ARG A 59 4.73 1.75 -2.32
CA ARG A 59 4.97 1.36 -3.71
C ARG A 59 4.62 -0.10 -3.90
N PHE A 60 3.66 -0.34 -4.79
CA PHE A 60 3.25 -1.65 -5.26
C PHE A 60 3.85 -1.93 -6.64
N GLN A 61 4.36 -3.15 -6.82
CA GLN A 61 4.87 -3.61 -8.10
C GLN A 61 4.59 -5.10 -8.23
N VAL A 62 4.00 -5.51 -9.34
CA VAL A 62 3.79 -6.92 -9.69
C VAL A 62 4.65 -7.25 -10.90
N GLY A 63 5.54 -8.22 -10.80
CA GLY A 63 6.33 -8.65 -11.95
C GLY A 63 7.19 -9.88 -11.72
N GLN A 64 6.89 -10.66 -10.68
CA GLN A 64 7.47 -11.99 -10.55
C GLN A 64 6.89 -12.89 -11.65
N PHE A 65 7.73 -13.74 -12.23
CA PHE A 65 7.34 -14.59 -13.37
C PHE A 65 6.17 -15.51 -13.04
N ASP A 66 6.10 -16.00 -11.80
CA ASP A 66 5.07 -16.91 -11.35
C ASP A 66 3.87 -16.20 -10.70
N ALA A 67 3.82 -14.86 -10.72
CA ALA A 67 2.70 -14.12 -10.15
C ALA A 67 1.42 -14.37 -10.94
N THR A 68 0.38 -14.80 -10.23
CA THR A 68 -0.96 -15.07 -10.76
C THR A 68 -1.92 -13.95 -10.41
N ALA A 69 -3.12 -13.99 -11.00
CA ALA A 69 -4.20 -13.08 -10.59
C ALA A 69 -4.59 -13.28 -9.11
N GLU A 70 -4.56 -14.52 -8.63
CA GLU A 70 -4.89 -14.87 -7.25
C GLU A 70 -3.90 -14.24 -6.26
N ASP A 71 -2.62 -14.13 -6.63
CA ASP A 71 -1.61 -13.43 -5.81
C ASP A 71 -1.90 -11.93 -5.70
N VAL A 72 -2.39 -11.31 -6.78
CA VAL A 72 -2.78 -9.89 -6.78
C VAL A 72 -4.03 -9.67 -5.93
N ASP A 73 -5.01 -10.57 -6.00
CA ASP A 73 -6.21 -10.55 -5.17
C ASP A 73 -5.87 -10.75 -3.68
N ALA A 74 -4.93 -11.66 -3.38
CA ALA A 74 -4.42 -11.88 -2.03
C ALA A 74 -3.68 -10.63 -1.50
N ALA A 75 -2.88 -9.97 -2.33
CA ALA A 75 -2.21 -8.73 -1.96
C ALA A 75 -3.21 -7.60 -1.67
N PHE A 76 -4.24 -7.45 -2.51
CA PHE A 76 -5.31 -6.48 -2.27
C PHE A 76 -6.05 -6.76 -0.95
N THR A 77 -6.35 -8.03 -0.66
CA THR A 77 -6.97 -8.45 0.60
C THR A 77 -6.09 -8.10 1.80
N ALA A 78 -4.80 -8.45 1.78
CA ALA A 78 -3.87 -8.15 2.86
C ALA A 78 -3.74 -6.63 3.12
N ILE A 79 -3.58 -5.83 2.05
CA ILE A 79 -3.48 -4.37 2.16
C ILE A 79 -4.74 -3.78 2.81
N THR A 80 -5.93 -4.20 2.37
CA THR A 80 -7.20 -3.62 2.81
C THR A 80 -7.61 -4.05 4.22
N GLU A 81 -7.34 -5.30 4.61
CA GLU A 81 -7.55 -5.80 5.97
C GLU A 81 -6.65 -5.09 6.96
N ILE A 82 -5.36 -5.00 6.67
CA ILE A 82 -4.38 -4.37 7.57
C ILE A 82 -4.66 -2.87 7.68
N ALA A 83 -4.99 -2.20 6.56
CA ALA A 83 -5.37 -0.80 6.59
C ALA A 83 -6.57 -0.53 7.52
N ARG A 84 -7.59 -1.39 7.54
CA ARG A 84 -8.73 -1.27 8.49
C ARG A 84 -8.32 -1.51 9.93
N ALA A 85 -7.34 -2.37 10.18
CA ALA A 85 -6.86 -2.68 11.51
C ALA A 85 -5.96 -1.58 12.11
N VAL A 86 -5.31 -0.78 11.26
CA VAL A 86 -4.41 0.32 11.68
C VAL A 86 -4.99 1.73 11.46
N ALA A 87 -6.23 1.83 10.93
CA ALA A 87 -6.93 3.08 10.66
C ALA A 87 -7.33 3.85 11.93
#